data_AF-A0A2P1PY28-F1
#
_entry.id   AF-A0A2P1PY28-F1
#
_cell.length_a   1.000
_cell.length_b   1.000
_cell.length_c   1.000
_cell.angle_alpha   90.00
_cell.angle_beta   90.00
_cell.angle_gamma   90.00
#
_symmetry.space_group_name_H-M   'P 1'
#
loop_
_entity.id
_entity.type
_entity.pdbx_description
1 polymer ?
#
loop_
_entity_poly.entity_id
_entity_poly.type
_entity_poly.pdbx_seq_one_letter_code
_entity_poly.pdbx_strand_id
1 'polypeptide(L)'
;METDQELVSAVLAQKNGAFARLLARYQRLVWHVIVRMVHHADDADELSQEAFLQVYRNLPNFRFESALSTWVGQVAFSVARRFLQKKRLPIDDAGSHDEDEALSHLADDVDLEQAFSDAELFQHVAAAMDQLPPIQRTLLTLFHLDELPLEEIVQITELPIGTVKSYLFRARARLRQSLLEHAGAIA
;
A
#
# COMPACT_ATOMS: atom_id res chain seq x y z
N MET A 1 9.21 -7.91 -23.07
CA MET A 1 9.13 -8.16 -21.62
C MET A 1 8.49 -9.53 -21.43
N GLU A 2 8.94 -10.31 -20.44
CA GLU A 2 8.29 -11.57 -20.04
C GLU A 2 6.89 -11.24 -19.47
N THR A 3 5.86 -11.93 -19.95
CA THR A 3 4.50 -11.80 -19.44
C THR A 3 4.37 -12.48 -18.07
N ASP A 4 3.34 -12.12 -17.31
CA ASP A 4 3.08 -12.74 -16.01
C ASP A 4 2.83 -14.26 -16.14
N GLN A 5 2.16 -14.68 -17.23
CA GLN A 5 1.94 -16.11 -17.53
C GLN A 5 3.25 -16.86 -17.80
N GLU A 6 4.15 -16.29 -18.59
CA GLU A 6 5.47 -16.88 -18.87
C GLU A 6 6.32 -16.98 -17.58
N LEU A 7 6.29 -15.93 -16.76
CA LEU A 7 7.02 -15.86 -15.51
C LEU A 7 6.50 -16.91 -14.51
N VAL A 8 5.18 -17.00 -14.31
CA VAL A 8 4.56 -18.03 -13.46
C VAL A 8 4.93 -19.42 -13.95
N SER A 9 4.78 -19.67 -15.26
CA SER A 9 5.13 -20.96 -15.86
C SER A 9 6.60 -21.31 -15.65
N ALA A 10 7.51 -20.34 -15.74
CA ALA A 10 8.93 -20.52 -15.50
C ALA A 10 9.23 -20.86 -14.03
N VAL A 11 8.54 -20.22 -13.07
CA VAL A 11 8.69 -20.53 -11.64
C VAL A 11 8.16 -21.93 -11.34
N LEU A 12 6.98 -22.30 -11.84
CA LEU A 12 6.40 -23.62 -11.63
C LEU A 12 7.23 -24.75 -12.26
N ALA A 13 7.86 -24.47 -13.40
CA ALA A 13 8.82 -25.38 -14.04
C ALA A 13 10.21 -25.40 -13.36
N GLN A 14 10.39 -24.70 -12.23
CA GLN A 14 11.65 -24.60 -11.48
C GLN A 14 12.83 -24.15 -12.35
N LYS A 15 12.59 -23.27 -13.32
CA LYS A 15 13.67 -22.73 -14.15
C LYS A 15 14.59 -21.88 -13.28
N ASN A 16 15.89 -22.06 -13.44
CA ASN A 16 16.90 -21.31 -12.71
C ASN A 16 16.66 -19.80 -12.81
N GLY A 17 16.65 -19.13 -11.66
CA GLY A 17 16.45 -17.68 -11.55
C GLY A 17 15.03 -17.18 -11.86
N ALA A 18 14.06 -18.04 -12.17
CA ALA A 18 12.69 -17.59 -12.46
C ALA A 18 12.05 -16.88 -11.27
N PHE A 19 12.20 -17.43 -10.06
CA PHE A 19 11.66 -16.80 -8.87
C PHE A 19 12.39 -15.49 -8.50
N ALA A 20 13.70 -15.40 -8.77
CA ALA A 20 14.44 -14.16 -8.58
C ALA A 20 13.93 -13.03 -9.50
N ARG A 21 13.52 -13.34 -10.74
CA ARG A 21 12.86 -12.37 -11.63
C ARG A 21 11.50 -11.93 -11.09
N LEU A 22 10.72 -12.87 -10.56
CA LEU A 22 9.43 -12.56 -9.91
C LEU A 22 9.64 -11.64 -8.71
N LEU A 23 10.60 -11.95 -7.85
CA LEU A 23 10.95 -11.13 -6.70
C LEU A 23 11.37 -9.73 -7.15
N ALA A 24 12.32 -9.62 -8.08
CA ALA A 24 12.78 -8.33 -8.60
C ALA A 24 11.65 -7.48 -9.19
N ARG A 25 10.65 -8.12 -9.82
CA ARG A 25 9.50 -7.43 -10.43
C ARG A 25 8.54 -6.87 -9.39
N TYR A 26 8.31 -7.58 -8.28
CA TYR A 26 7.28 -7.22 -7.31
C TYR A 26 7.81 -6.75 -5.95
N GLN A 27 9.13 -6.73 -5.73
CA GLN A 27 9.76 -6.33 -4.46
C GLN A 27 9.36 -4.92 -4.03
N ARG A 28 9.20 -3.97 -4.96
CA ARG A 28 8.79 -2.60 -4.63
C ARG A 28 7.36 -2.57 -4.09
N LEU A 29 6.42 -3.25 -4.76
CA LEU A 29 5.04 -3.34 -4.32
C LEU A 29 4.92 -4.01 -2.94
N VAL A 30 5.58 -5.16 -2.75
CA VAL A 30 5.60 -5.86 -1.46
C VAL A 30 6.18 -4.96 -0.38
N TRP A 31 7.32 -4.33 -0.63
CA TRP A 31 7.96 -3.41 0.31
C TRP A 31 7.04 -2.25 0.69
N HIS A 32 6.43 -1.59 -0.30
CA HIS A 32 5.50 -0.48 -0.05
C HIS A 32 4.30 -0.91 0.81
N VAL A 33 3.68 -2.05 0.51
CA VAL A 33 2.58 -2.56 1.33
C VAL A 33 3.03 -2.84 2.75
N ILE A 34 4.15 -3.54 2.92
CA ILE A 34 4.63 -3.95 4.24
C ILE A 34 5.09 -2.75 5.07
N VAL A 35 5.96 -1.89 4.54
CA VAL A 35 6.54 -0.76 5.30
C VAL A 35 5.49 0.29 5.69
N ARG A 36 4.41 0.42 4.91
CA ARG A 36 3.30 1.32 5.26
C ARG A 36 2.40 0.74 6.33
N MET A 37 2.32 -0.58 6.41
CA MET A 37 1.55 -1.27 7.45
C MET A 37 2.32 -1.40 8.77
N VAL A 38 3.62 -1.71 8.72
CA VAL A 38 4.47 -1.92 9.89
C VAL A 38 5.56 -0.85 9.95
N HIS A 39 5.52 -0.01 10.99
CA HIS A 39 6.44 1.12 11.15
C HIS A 39 7.91 0.73 11.38
N HIS A 40 8.16 -0.50 11.82
CA HIS A 40 9.50 -0.94 12.20
C HIS A 40 10.21 -1.60 11.02
N ALA A 41 11.40 -1.10 10.68
CA ALA A 41 12.20 -1.61 9.56
C ALA A 41 12.54 -3.10 9.71
N ASP A 42 12.90 -3.54 10.92
CA ASP A 42 13.21 -4.96 11.20
C ASP A 42 12.01 -5.88 10.93
N ASP A 43 10.80 -5.46 11.35
CA ASP A 43 9.57 -6.18 11.06
C ASP A 43 9.26 -6.17 9.55
N ALA A 44 9.59 -5.08 8.85
CA ALA A 44 9.30 -4.95 7.43
C ALA A 44 10.12 -5.91 6.57
N ASP A 45 11.39 -6.12 6.90
CA ASP A 45 12.27 -7.06 6.19
C ASP A 45 11.82 -8.52 6.40
N GLU A 46 11.50 -8.90 7.64
CA GLU A 46 10.99 -10.24 7.98
C GLU A 46 9.65 -10.51 7.27
N LEU A 47 8.71 -9.56 7.32
CA LEU A 47 7.40 -9.74 6.72
C LEU A 47 7.43 -9.72 5.19
N SER A 48 8.35 -8.96 4.57
CA SER A 48 8.56 -9.00 3.13
C SER A 48 9.07 -10.37 2.68
N GLN A 49 9.99 -10.97 3.43
CA GLN A 49 10.48 -12.33 3.17
C GLN A 49 9.34 -13.35 3.34
N GLU A 50 8.57 -13.26 4.43
CA GLU A 50 7.42 -14.14 4.66
C GLU A 50 6.37 -14.00 3.54
N ALA A 51 6.10 -12.78 3.07
CA ALA A 51 5.21 -12.56 1.93
C ALA A 51 5.71 -13.26 0.66
N PHE A 52 6.99 -13.14 0.32
CA PHE A 52 7.55 -13.85 -0.83
C PHE A 52 7.57 -15.37 -0.67
N LEU A 53 7.80 -15.88 0.55
CA LEU A 53 7.66 -17.31 0.83
C LEU A 53 6.23 -17.80 0.62
N GLN A 54 5.23 -17.01 1.03
CA GLN A 54 3.83 -17.33 0.78
C GLN A 54 3.48 -17.24 -0.71
N VAL A 55 3.99 -16.24 -1.42
CA VAL A 55 3.87 -16.13 -2.89
C VAL A 55 4.42 -17.40 -3.54
N TYR A 56 5.65 -17.80 -3.21
CA TYR A 56 6.27 -19.01 -3.77
C TYR A 56 5.44 -20.27 -3.50
N ARG A 57 5.03 -20.48 -2.25
CA ARG A 57 4.27 -21.66 -1.82
C ARG A 57 2.88 -21.74 -2.45
N ASN A 58 2.22 -20.60 -2.67
CA ASN A 58 0.86 -20.55 -3.19
C ASN A 58 0.77 -20.30 -4.70
N LEU A 59 1.89 -20.00 -5.38
CA LEU A 59 1.92 -19.74 -6.82
C LEU A 59 1.30 -20.88 -7.67
N PRO A 60 1.45 -22.18 -7.33
CA PRO A 60 0.78 -23.25 -8.06
C PRO A 60 -0.75 -23.16 -8.07
N ASN A 61 -1.34 -22.44 -7.11
CA ASN A 61 -2.78 -22.24 -6.98
C ASN A 61 -3.27 -20.95 -7.64
N PHE A 62 -2.37 -20.12 -8.19
CA PHE A 62 -2.73 -18.87 -8.85
C PHE A 62 -3.45 -19.14 -10.18
N ARG A 63 -4.68 -18.63 -10.31
CA ARG A 63 -5.59 -18.95 -11.44
C ARG A 63 -5.70 -17.86 -12.51
N PHE A 64 -4.92 -16.79 -12.41
CA PHE A 64 -5.02 -15.62 -13.32
C PHE A 64 -6.41 -14.95 -13.35
N GLU A 65 -7.13 -15.02 -12.23
CA GLU A 65 -8.42 -14.31 -12.04
C GLU A 65 -8.22 -12.82 -11.74
N SER A 66 -6.97 -12.42 -11.45
CA SER A 66 -6.50 -11.03 -11.31
C SER A 66 -5.09 -10.91 -11.92
N ALA A 67 -4.56 -9.69 -12.00
CA ALA A 67 -3.17 -9.48 -12.37
C ALA A 67 -2.24 -10.08 -11.29
N LEU A 68 -1.05 -10.54 -11.70
CA LEU A 68 -0.10 -11.13 -10.74
C LEU A 68 0.37 -10.10 -9.71
N SER A 69 0.50 -8.83 -10.11
CA SER A 69 0.75 -7.69 -9.20
C SER A 69 -0.28 -7.64 -8.08
N THR A 70 -1.57 -7.68 -8.44
CA THR A 70 -2.68 -7.62 -7.50
C THR A 70 -2.63 -8.79 -6.52
N TRP A 71 -2.45 -10.02 -7.01
CA TRP A 71 -2.37 -11.21 -6.15
C TRP A 71 -1.15 -11.19 -5.22
N VAL A 72 0.02 -10.75 -5.70
CA VAL A 72 1.21 -10.57 -4.85
C VAL A 72 0.97 -9.48 -3.79
N GLY A 73 0.34 -8.37 -4.17
CA GLY A 73 -0.06 -7.31 -3.24
C GLY A 73 -1.03 -7.79 -2.16
N GLN A 74 -2.02 -8.63 -2.53
CA GLN A 74 -2.94 -9.28 -1.58
C GLN A 74 -2.20 -10.11 -0.55
N VAL A 75 -1.24 -10.93 -0.99
CA VAL A 75 -0.43 -11.76 -0.09
C VAL A 75 0.34 -10.88 0.90
N ALA A 76 1.01 -9.82 0.41
CA ALA A 76 1.75 -8.88 1.25
C ALA A 76 0.84 -8.19 2.28
N PHE A 77 -0.32 -7.67 1.84
CA PHE A 77 -1.28 -6.99 2.71
C PHE A 77 -1.81 -7.93 3.78
N SER A 78 -2.14 -9.17 3.41
CA SER A 78 -2.62 -10.20 4.32
C SER A 78 -1.58 -10.57 5.37
N VAL A 79 -0.29 -10.69 4.98
CA VAL A 79 0.83 -10.93 5.91
C VAL A 79 0.95 -9.79 6.94
N ALA A 80 1.01 -8.54 6.48
CA ALA A 80 1.10 -7.39 7.36
C ALA A 80 -0.12 -7.25 8.29
N ARG A 81 -1.33 -7.41 7.76
CA ARG A 81 -2.57 -7.34 8.54
C ARG A 81 -2.60 -8.38 9.66
N ARG A 82 -2.24 -9.64 9.36
CA ARG A 82 -2.16 -10.70 10.37
C ARG A 82 -1.12 -10.40 11.45
N PHE A 83 0.02 -9.83 11.08
CA PHE A 83 1.04 -9.41 12.03
C PHE A 83 0.50 -8.36 13.02
N LEU A 84 -0.13 -7.29 12.50
CA LEU A 84 -0.72 -6.24 13.34
C LEU A 84 -1.82 -6.78 14.26
N GLN A 85 -2.69 -7.66 13.76
CA GLN A 85 -3.74 -8.32 14.55
C GLN A 85 -3.14 -9.14 15.70
N LYS A 86 -2.07 -9.92 15.42
CA LYS A 86 -1.38 -10.71 16.43
C LYS A 86 -0.73 -9.85 17.52
N LYS A 87 -0.22 -8.66 17.14
CA LYS A 87 0.36 -7.66 18.07
C LYS A 87 -0.69 -6.80 18.77
N ARG A 88 -1.98 -6.93 18.41
CA ARG A 88 -3.10 -6.10 18.91
C ARG A 88 -2.89 -4.61 18.67
N LEU A 89 -2.24 -4.27 17.55
CA LEU A 89 -2.02 -2.89 17.15
C LEU A 89 -3.26 -2.37 16.38
N PRO A 90 -3.67 -1.10 16.58
CA PRO A 90 -4.72 -0.48 15.78
C PRO A 90 -4.34 -0.48 14.29
N ILE A 91 -5.27 -0.87 13.42
CA ILE A 91 -5.03 -1.01 11.96
C ILE A 91 -5.78 0.07 11.17
N ASP A 92 -6.93 0.50 11.70
CA ASP A 92 -7.82 1.54 11.20
C ASP A 92 -8.33 2.41 12.36
N ASP A 93 -9.05 3.49 12.00
CA ASP A 93 -9.79 4.28 12.97
C ASP A 93 -11.04 3.48 13.39
N ALA A 94 -10.99 2.88 14.57
CA ALA A 94 -12.15 2.23 15.18
C ALA A 94 -13.22 3.28 15.53
N GLY A 95 -14.09 3.67 14.58
CA GLY A 95 -15.22 4.55 14.94
C GLY A 95 -15.96 5.37 13.88
N SER A 96 -15.80 5.19 12.57
CA SER A 96 -16.69 5.89 11.62
C SER A 96 -16.77 5.19 10.27
N HIS A 97 -17.75 4.29 10.18
CA HIS A 97 -18.35 3.84 8.92
C HIS A 97 -19.54 4.75 8.58
N ASP A 98 -19.32 6.07 8.50
CA ASP A 98 -20.29 6.94 7.82
C ASP A 98 -19.95 6.86 6.33
N GLU A 99 -20.56 5.87 5.67
CA GLU A 99 -20.42 5.61 4.23
C GLU A 99 -21.10 6.69 3.37
N ASP A 100 -21.96 7.52 3.97
CA ASP A 100 -22.86 8.43 3.25
C ASP A 100 -22.23 9.74 2.76
N GLU A 101 -21.06 10.17 3.29
CA GLU A 101 -20.47 11.47 2.92
C GLU A 101 -19.31 11.36 1.91
N ALA A 102 -18.78 10.15 1.65
CA ALA A 102 -17.57 9.95 0.85
C ALA A 102 -17.79 9.87 -0.67
N LEU A 103 -19.03 10.03 -1.16
CA LEU A 103 -19.39 9.69 -2.55
C LEU A 103 -19.24 10.83 -3.58
N SER A 104 -18.88 12.07 -3.22
CA SER A 104 -18.91 13.18 -4.20
C SER A 104 -17.60 13.92 -4.53
N HIS A 105 -16.44 13.64 -3.93
CA HIS A 105 -15.25 14.45 -4.21
C HIS A 105 -13.96 13.61 -4.35
N LEU A 106 -13.73 13.09 -5.56
CA LEU A 106 -12.42 12.57 -5.98
C LEU A 106 -11.66 13.53 -6.93
N ALA A 107 -12.20 14.72 -7.19
CA ALA A 107 -11.53 15.75 -7.97
C ALA A 107 -11.20 16.92 -7.03
N ASP A 108 -10.01 16.88 -6.46
CA ASP A 108 -9.26 18.04 -5.98
C ASP A 108 -7.80 17.57 -5.97
N ASP A 109 -7.17 17.61 -7.15
CA ASP A 109 -5.72 17.56 -7.26
C ASP A 109 -5.21 18.88 -6.67
N VAL A 110 -4.69 18.79 -5.45
CA VAL A 110 -3.76 19.82 -4.98
C VAL A 110 -2.43 19.45 -5.60
N ASP A 111 -2.01 20.29 -6.54
CA ASP A 111 -0.67 20.30 -7.09
C ASP A 111 0.32 20.47 -5.92
N LEU A 112 0.91 19.35 -5.46
CA LEU A 112 1.89 19.31 -4.38
C LEU A 112 3.27 19.84 -4.82
N GLU A 113 3.31 20.54 -5.94
CA GLU A 113 4.50 20.90 -6.68
C GLU A 113 4.71 22.41 -6.65
N GLN A 114 5.06 22.97 -5.48
CA GLN A 114 5.98 24.13 -5.32
C GLN A 114 5.93 24.75 -3.90
N ALA A 115 7.03 24.62 -3.13
CA ALA A 115 7.99 25.70 -2.84
C ALA A 115 8.73 25.56 -1.47
N PHE A 116 10.07 25.54 -1.55
CA PHE A 116 11.12 25.72 -0.52
C PHE A 116 11.56 24.55 0.37
N SER A 117 12.89 24.35 0.41
CA SER A 117 13.68 23.27 1.05
C SER A 117 12.99 21.90 1.02
N ASP A 118 13.02 21.26 -0.16
CA ASP A 118 12.34 19.98 -0.41
C ASP A 118 12.58 18.92 0.68
N ALA A 119 13.73 18.96 1.37
CA ALA A 119 14.02 18.05 2.47
C ALA A 119 13.15 18.27 3.73
N GLU A 120 12.88 19.52 4.12
CA GLU A 120 12.07 19.82 5.33
C GLU A 120 10.59 19.51 5.09
N LEU A 121 10.07 19.91 3.93
CA LEU A 121 8.71 19.57 3.53
C LEU A 121 8.53 18.06 3.37
N PHE A 122 9.49 17.37 2.76
CA PHE A 122 9.46 15.92 2.63
C PHE A 122 9.47 15.22 4.00
N GLN A 123 10.31 15.68 4.93
CA GLN A 123 10.32 15.16 6.30
C GLN A 123 8.99 15.40 7.01
N HIS A 124 8.38 16.56 6.82
CA HIS A 124 7.07 16.88 7.40
C HIS A 124 5.95 15.99 6.82
N VAL A 125 5.92 15.81 5.49
CA VAL A 125 4.98 14.90 4.83
C VAL A 125 5.19 13.46 5.29
N ALA A 126 6.44 13.01 5.40
CA ALA A 126 6.76 11.67 5.91
C ALA A 126 6.26 11.49 7.36
N ALA A 127 6.50 12.47 8.23
CA ALA A 127 6.00 12.46 9.60
C ALA A 127 4.46 12.47 9.66
N ALA A 128 3.81 13.26 8.81
CA ALA A 128 2.34 13.31 8.72
C ALA A 128 1.76 11.98 8.22
N MET A 129 2.41 11.34 7.25
CA MET A 129 2.08 10.00 6.78
C MET A 129 2.18 8.97 7.90
N ASP A 130 3.21 9.06 8.75
CA ASP A 130 3.39 8.16 9.90
C ASP A 130 2.31 8.32 10.99
N GLN A 131 1.61 9.45 11.04
CA GLN A 131 0.46 9.63 11.95
C GLN A 131 -0.85 9.02 11.42
N LEU A 132 -0.91 8.65 10.12
CA LEU A 132 -2.09 8.01 9.56
C LEU A 132 -2.21 6.57 10.07
N PRO A 133 -3.43 6.02 10.23
CA PRO A 133 -3.61 4.59 10.46
C PRO A 133 -2.97 3.74 9.36
N PRO A 134 -2.44 2.54 9.69
CA PRO A 134 -1.73 1.67 8.75
C PRO A 134 -2.44 1.46 7.40
N ILE A 135 -3.75 1.17 7.42
CA ILE A 135 -4.51 0.97 6.19
C ILE A 135 -4.58 2.27 5.37
N GLN A 136 -4.90 3.40 5.99
CA GLN A 136 -5.05 4.68 5.28
C GLN A 136 -3.73 5.08 4.59
N ARG A 137 -2.60 4.92 5.27
CA ARG A 137 -1.27 5.18 4.73
C ARG A 137 -0.92 4.28 3.55
N THR A 138 -1.26 2.99 3.68
CA THR A 138 -1.04 1.99 2.64
C THR A 138 -1.87 2.32 1.41
N LEU A 139 -3.15 2.65 1.57
CA LEU A 139 -4.03 3.06 0.46
C LEU A 139 -3.49 4.30 -0.26
N LEU A 140 -3.05 5.30 0.49
CA LEU A 140 -2.52 6.54 -0.09
C LEU A 140 -1.23 6.28 -0.89
N THR A 141 -0.37 5.39 -0.39
CA THR A 141 0.85 4.96 -1.10
C THR A 141 0.51 4.21 -2.39
N LEU A 142 -0.36 3.21 -2.32
CA LEU A 142 -0.73 2.43 -3.50
C LEU A 142 -1.41 3.29 -4.58
N PHE A 143 -2.22 4.28 -4.17
CA PHE A 143 -2.95 5.14 -5.09
C PHE A 143 -2.07 6.23 -5.71
N HIS A 144 -1.30 6.99 -4.90
CA HIS A 144 -0.55 8.14 -5.40
C HIS A 144 0.90 7.85 -5.78
N LEU A 145 1.57 6.90 -5.09
CA LEU A 145 2.99 6.61 -5.33
C LEU A 145 3.21 5.45 -6.29
N ASP A 146 2.32 4.45 -6.25
CA ASP A 146 2.36 3.30 -7.16
C ASP A 146 1.36 3.41 -8.30
N GLU A 147 0.54 4.48 -8.31
CA GLU A 147 -0.43 4.80 -9.37
C GLU A 147 -1.35 3.63 -9.71
N LEU A 148 -1.66 2.78 -8.72
CA LEU A 148 -2.49 1.61 -8.94
C LEU A 148 -3.95 2.04 -9.15
N PRO A 149 -4.65 1.42 -10.11
CA PRO A 149 -6.06 1.69 -10.29
C PRO A 149 -6.85 1.27 -9.06
N LEU A 150 -7.89 2.03 -8.74
CA LEU A 150 -8.69 1.85 -7.54
C LEU A 150 -9.26 0.42 -7.39
N GLU A 151 -9.59 -0.22 -8.51
CA GLU A 151 -10.06 -1.60 -8.57
C GLU A 151 -8.99 -2.61 -8.10
N GLU A 152 -7.73 -2.42 -8.46
CA GLU A 152 -6.63 -3.25 -7.98
C GLU A 152 -6.38 -3.02 -6.49
N ILE A 153 -6.50 -1.79 -6.00
CA ILE A 153 -6.33 -1.49 -4.57
C ILE A 153 -7.42 -2.17 -3.74
N VAL A 154 -8.68 -2.15 -4.21
CA VAL A 154 -9.78 -2.88 -3.60
C VAL A 154 -9.48 -4.37 -3.54
N GLN A 155 -8.97 -4.95 -4.63
CA GLN A 155 -8.58 -6.35 -4.64
C GLN A 155 -7.42 -6.62 -3.67
N ILE A 156 -6.35 -5.82 -3.70
CA ILE A 156 -5.17 -5.94 -2.80
C ILE A 156 -5.57 -5.93 -1.33
N THR A 157 -6.45 -5.00 -0.96
CA THR A 157 -6.79 -4.77 0.45
C THR A 157 -8.00 -5.58 0.92
N GLU A 158 -8.75 -6.16 0.00
CA GLU A 158 -10.03 -6.86 0.24
C GLU A 158 -11.05 -5.98 0.99
N LEU A 159 -10.92 -4.65 0.87
CA LEU A 159 -11.81 -3.67 1.47
C LEU A 159 -12.92 -3.27 0.49
N PRO A 160 -14.15 -3.00 0.96
CA PRO A 160 -15.19 -2.45 0.10
C PRO A 160 -14.73 -1.15 -0.58
N ILE A 161 -15.14 -0.94 -1.84
CA ILE A 161 -14.80 0.26 -2.62
C ILE A 161 -15.17 1.57 -1.89
N GLY A 162 -16.31 1.60 -1.18
CA GLY A 162 -16.72 2.74 -0.37
C GLY A 162 -15.75 3.03 0.77
N THR A 163 -15.29 1.97 1.45
CA THR A 163 -14.27 2.07 2.51
C THR A 163 -12.95 2.60 1.97
N VAL A 164 -12.47 2.09 0.83
CA VAL A 164 -11.23 2.56 0.21
C VAL A 164 -11.32 4.05 -0.13
N LYS A 165 -12.42 4.48 -0.78
CA LYS A 165 -12.65 5.90 -1.12
C LYS A 165 -12.71 6.79 0.12
N SER A 166 -13.46 6.38 1.13
CA SER A 166 -13.59 7.12 2.40
C SER A 166 -12.24 7.24 3.13
N TYR A 167 -11.44 6.19 3.14
CA TYR A 167 -10.10 6.20 3.75
C TYR A 167 -9.13 7.09 2.98
N LEU A 168 -9.12 7.05 1.64
CA LEU A 168 -8.31 7.95 0.82
C LEU A 168 -8.71 9.42 1.02
N PHE A 169 -10.00 9.71 1.11
CA PHE A 169 -10.50 11.06 1.41
C PHE A 169 -10.00 11.55 2.78
N ARG A 170 -10.20 10.74 3.84
CA ARG A 170 -9.77 11.09 5.20
C ARG A 170 -8.25 11.25 5.31
N ALA A 171 -7.48 10.36 4.69
CA ALA A 171 -6.03 10.44 4.66
C ALA A 171 -5.55 11.75 4.02
N ARG A 172 -6.11 12.13 2.86
CA ARG A 172 -5.79 13.40 2.18
C ARG A 172 -6.19 14.61 3.02
N ALA A 173 -7.34 14.60 3.67
CA ALA A 173 -7.78 15.68 4.54
C ALA A 173 -6.81 15.90 5.72
N ARG A 174 -6.34 14.80 6.35
CA ARG A 174 -5.34 14.85 7.44
C ARG A 174 -3.99 15.38 6.97
N LEU A 175 -3.50 14.93 5.82
CA LEU A 175 -2.25 15.45 5.24
C LEU A 175 -2.38 16.94 4.91
N ARG A 176 -3.49 17.36 4.30
CA ARG A 176 -3.76 18.76 3.99
C ARG A 176 -3.76 19.64 5.24
N GLN A 177 -4.43 19.18 6.31
CA GLN A 177 -4.43 19.90 7.57
C GLN A 177 -3.01 20.05 8.15
N SER A 178 -2.24 18.96 8.19
CA SER A 178 -0.85 18.96 8.66
C SER A 178 0.04 19.92 7.86
N LEU A 179 -0.16 20.01 6.54
CA LEU A 179 0.58 20.94 5.68
C LEU A 179 0.20 22.41 5.94
N LEU A 180 -1.09 22.70 6.13
CA LEU A 180 -1.55 24.06 6.45
C LEU A 180 -1.01 24.54 7.80
N GLU A 181 -0.98 23.66 8.80
CA GLU A 181 -0.41 23.96 10.12
C GLU A 181 1.09 24.26 10.02
N HIS A 182 1.84 23.51 9.21
CA HIS A 182 3.25 23.77 8.96
C HIS A 182 3.51 25.09 8.23
N ALA A 183 2.74 25.38 7.17
CA ALA A 183 2.84 26.64 6.44
C ALA A 183 2.50 27.86 7.31
N GLY A 184 1.51 27.73 8.19
CA GLY A 184 1.14 28.76 9.16
C GLY A 184 2.14 28.92 10.31
N ALA A 185 2.91 27.89 10.65
CA ALA A 185 3.97 27.95 11.68
C ALA A 185 5.27 28.60 11.18
N ILE A 186 5.46 28.69 9.86
CA ILE A 186 6.63 29.31 9.21
C ILE A 186 6.37 30.80 8.88
N ALA A 187 5.10 31.22 8.82
CA ALA A 187 4.66 32.60 8.56
C ALA A 187 4.72 33.51 9.80
#